data_AF-A0A2C1LNM6-F1
#
_entry.id   AF-A0A2C1LNM6-F1
#
_cell.length_a   1.000
_cell.length_b   1.000
_cell.length_c   1.000
_cell.angle_alpha   90.00
_cell.angle_beta   90.00
_cell.angle_gamma   90.00
#
_symmetry.space_group_name_H-M   'P 1'
#
loop_
_entity.id
_entity.type
_entity.pdbx_description
1 polymer ?
#
loop_
_entity_poly.entity_id
_entity_poly.type
_entity_poly.pdbx_seq_one_letter_code
_entity_poly.pdbx_strand_id
1 'polypeptide(L)'
;MNLTYKGINKSGLSEWIESDLGEVLEEWQMFRYRSFVESLQENIGRQLTKDELRTVLWLSGFEQNSINNIVGIVSAAHLHGKNTK
;
A
#
# COMPACT_ATOMS: atom_id res chain seq x y z
N MET A 1 8.53 -3.02 6.18
CA MET A 1 8.47 -3.58 4.82
C MET A 1 9.60 -4.55 4.68
N ASN A 2 9.27 -5.81 4.41
CA ASN A 2 10.18 -6.93 4.35
C ASN A 2 9.84 -7.80 3.13
N LEU A 3 10.18 -7.27 1.95
CA LEU A 3 9.91 -7.90 0.66
C LEU A 3 10.99 -8.94 0.34
N THR A 4 10.56 -10.18 0.10
CA THR A 4 11.44 -11.27 -0.32
C THR A 4 10.94 -11.86 -1.63
N TYR A 5 11.85 -12.16 -2.56
CA TYR A 5 11.50 -12.88 -3.79
C TYR A 5 11.06 -14.30 -3.45
N LYS A 6 9.88 -14.70 -3.92
CA LYS A 6 9.29 -16.01 -3.64
C LYS A 6 9.49 -17.00 -4.79
N GLY A 7 9.45 -16.54 -6.03
CA GLY A 7 9.57 -17.39 -7.22
C GLY A 7 8.83 -16.83 -8.43
N ILE A 8 8.53 -17.70 -9.39
CA ILE A 8 7.72 -17.38 -10.58
C ILE A 8 6.37 -18.09 -10.44
N ASN A 9 5.26 -17.40 -10.74
CA ASN A 9 3.92 -17.98 -10.70
C ASN A 9 3.59 -18.79 -11.96
N LYS A 10 2.40 -19.41 -11.97
CA LYS A 10 1.90 -20.21 -13.10
C LYS A 10 1.78 -19.42 -14.41
N SER A 11 1.71 -18.10 -14.34
CA SER A 11 1.62 -17.18 -15.47
C SER A 11 3.00 -16.68 -15.94
N GLY A 12 4.10 -17.14 -15.32
CA GLY A 12 5.45 -16.71 -15.68
C GLY A 12 5.88 -15.37 -15.06
N LEU A 13 5.11 -14.80 -14.13
CA LEU A 13 5.42 -13.53 -13.47
C LEU A 13 6.10 -13.75 -12.13
N SER A 14 6.99 -12.84 -11.74
CA SER A 14 7.65 -12.88 -10.43
C SER A 14 6.64 -12.69 -9.30
N GLU A 15 6.72 -13.53 -8.29
CA GLU A 15 6.02 -13.40 -7.01
C GLU A 15 6.99 -12.97 -5.91
N TRP A 16 6.48 -12.09 -5.06
CA TRP A 16 7.17 -11.56 -3.89
C TRP A 16 6.31 -11.82 -2.67
N ILE A 17 6.93 -11.88 -1.49
CA ILE A 17 6.21 -11.98 -0.22
C ILE A 17 6.59 -10.79 0.66
N GLU A 18 5.59 -10.09 1.20
CA GLU A 18 5.77 -9.17 2.32
C GLU A 18 5.73 -9.99 3.60
N SER A 19 6.92 -10.35 4.08
CA SER A 19 7.12 -11.32 5.16
C SER A 19 6.51 -10.85 6.49
N ASP A 20 6.44 -9.53 6.72
CA ASP A 20 5.85 -8.97 7.94
C ASP A 20 4.32 -9.21 7.99
N LEU A 21 3.69 -9.39 6.82
CA LEU A 21 2.26 -9.61 6.64
C LEU A 21 1.89 -11.04 6.25
N GLY A 22 2.83 -11.80 5.68
CA GLY A 22 2.57 -13.13 5.10
C GLY A 22 1.79 -13.08 3.79
N GLU A 23 1.80 -11.93 3.11
CA GLU A 23 1.00 -11.69 1.90
C GLU A 23 1.87 -11.78 0.64
N VAL A 24 1.35 -12.44 -0.39
CA VAL A 24 2.04 -12.60 -1.68
C VAL A 24 1.61 -11.49 -2.63
N LEU A 25 2.57 -10.91 -3.33
CA LEU A 25 2.37 -9.87 -4.34
C LEU A 25 2.88 -10.35 -5.68
N GLU A 26 2.16 -10.01 -6.75
CA GLU A 26 2.72 -10.05 -8.09
C GLU A 26 3.73 -8.92 -8.28
N GLU A 27 4.64 -9.08 -9.24
CA GLU A 27 5.72 -8.14 -9.53
C GLU A 27 5.24 -6.69 -9.71
N TRP A 28 4.18 -6.48 -10.50
CA TRP A 28 3.65 -5.13 -10.75
C TRP A 28 3.10 -4.48 -9.47
N GLN A 29 2.45 -5.27 -8.60
CA GLN A 29 1.88 -4.79 -7.35
C GLN A 29 2.99 -4.52 -6.34
N MET A 30 4.04 -5.36 -6.31
CA MET A 30 5.23 -5.16 -5.49
C MET A 30 5.88 -3.81 -5.77
N PHE A 31 6.08 -3.44 -7.05
CA PHE A 31 6.67 -2.15 -7.40
C PHE A 31 5.83 -0.97 -6.88
N ARG A 32 4.49 -1.04 -7.02
CA ARG A 32 3.59 0.00 -6.50
C ARG A 32 3.60 0.07 -4.98
N TYR A 33 3.47 -1.08 -4.32
CA TYR A 33 3.49 -1.22 -2.87
C TYR A 33 4.78 -0.63 -2.29
N ARG A 34 5.93 -1.02 -2.84
CA ARG A 34 7.24 -0.52 -2.42
C ARG A 34 7.32 1.00 -2.54
N SER A 35 6.96 1.54 -3.71
CA SER A 35 6.98 2.99 -3.93
C SER A 35 6.10 3.73 -2.93
N PHE A 36 4.89 3.24 -2.65
CA PHE A 36 4.01 3.86 -1.67
C PHE A 36 4.57 3.81 -0.25
N VAL A 37 5.09 2.67 0.19
CA VAL A 37 5.67 2.55 1.53
C VAL A 37 6.87 3.46 1.69
N GLU A 38 7.81 3.45 0.74
CA GLU A 38 9.00 4.29 0.78
C GLU A 38 8.62 5.78 0.85
N SER A 39 7.75 6.25 -0.05
CA SER A 39 7.30 7.65 -0.05
C SER A 39 6.53 8.04 1.20
N LEU A 40 5.66 7.18 1.72
CA LEU A 40 4.92 7.49 2.95
C LEU A 40 5.85 7.59 4.15
N GLN A 41 6.77 6.64 4.31
CA GLN A 41 7.71 6.63 5.43
C GLN A 41 8.66 7.82 5.41
N GLU A 42 9.11 8.24 4.23
CA GLU A 42 9.88 9.47 4.05
C GLU A 42 9.08 10.70 4.50
N ASN A 43 7.82 10.82 4.06
CA ASN A 43 6.98 11.97 4.40
C ASN A 43 6.58 12.04 5.89
N ILE A 44 6.33 10.90 6.54
CA ILE A 44 5.94 10.87 7.96
C ILE A 44 7.13 10.78 8.93
N GLY A 45 8.34 10.53 8.42
CA GLY A 45 9.57 10.45 9.22
C GLY A 45 9.66 9.22 10.14
N ARG A 46 8.88 8.16 9.87
CA ARG A 46 8.92 6.90 10.63
C ARG A 46 8.56 5.71 9.76
N GLN A 47 8.87 4.51 10.22
CA GLN A 47 8.37 3.28 9.61
C GLN A 47 6.84 3.17 9.80
N LEU A 48 6.17 2.56 8.81
CA LEU A 48 4.77 2.20 8.93
C LEU A 48 4.60 1.05 9.92
N THR A 49 3.51 1.09 10.69
CA THR A 49 3.06 -0.02 11.52
C THR A 49 2.56 -1.16 10.65
N LYS A 50 2.37 -2.34 11.25
CA LYS A 50 1.86 -3.53 10.54
C LYS A 50 0.52 -3.26 9.84
N ASP A 51 -0.40 -2.58 10.51
CA ASP A 51 -1.74 -2.30 9.96
C ASP A 51 -1.69 -1.23 8.86
N GLU A 52 -0.80 -0.25 8.97
CA GLU A 52 -0.55 0.72 7.92
C GLU A 52 0.08 0.05 6.69
N LEU A 53 1.05 -0.86 6.87
CA LEU A 53 1.62 -1.67 5.77
C LEU A 53 0.52 -2.49 5.07
N ARG A 54 -0.36 -3.15 5.84
CA ARG A 54 -1.49 -3.90 5.27
C ARG A 54 -2.44 -2.99 4.48
N THR A 55 -2.69 -1.78 4.97
CA THR A 55 -3.52 -0.79 4.27
C THR A 55 -2.87 -0.37 2.95
N VAL A 56 -1.56 -0.09 2.95
CA VAL A 56 -0.83 0.29 1.74
C VAL A 56 -0.75 -0.86 0.73
N LEU A 57 -0.58 -2.11 1.21
CA LEU A 57 -0.61 -3.31 0.37
C LEU A 57 -1.98 -3.50 -0.29
N TRP A 58 -3.06 -3.28 0.46
CA TRP A 58 -4.40 -3.31 -0.11
C TRP A 58 -4.59 -2.22 -1.18
N LEU A 59 -4.14 -0.99 -0.91
CA LEU A 59 -4.24 0.13 -1.86
C LEU A 59 -3.42 -0.09 -3.14
N SER A 60 -2.24 -0.72 -3.05
CA SER A 60 -1.36 -0.93 -4.21
C SER A 60 -1.96 -1.84 -5.29
N GLY A 61 -2.97 -2.63 -4.92
CA GLY A 61 -3.72 -3.49 -5.85
C GLY A 61 -4.73 -2.74 -6.72
N PHE A 62 -5.01 -1.48 -6.44
CA PHE A 62 -6.00 -0.69 -7.18
C PHE A 62 -5.35 0.25 -8.21
N GLU A 63 -6.16 0.68 -9.18
CA GLU A 63 -5.79 1.76 -10.09
C GLU A 63 -5.69 3.10 -9.36
N GLN A 64 -4.80 3.98 -9.83
CA GLN A 64 -4.56 5.29 -9.23
C GLN A 64 -5.84 6.13 -9.08
N ASN A 65 -6.78 6.04 -10.04
CA ASN A 65 -8.06 6.75 -9.96
C ASN A 65 -8.91 6.28 -8.76
N SER A 66 -8.94 4.97 -8.50
CA SER A 66 -9.65 4.41 -7.35
C SER A 66 -9.02 4.86 -6.03
N ILE A 67 -7.69 4.90 -5.97
CA ILE A 67 -6.94 5.41 -4.81
C ILE A 67 -7.28 6.88 -4.57
N ASN A 68 -7.24 7.72 -5.62
CA ASN A 68 -7.55 9.14 -5.52
C ASN A 68 -8.98 9.38 -5.02
N ASN A 69 -9.95 8.59 -5.49
CA ASN A 69 -11.34 8.67 -5.02
C ASN A 69 -11.45 8.35 -3.52
N ILE A 70 -10.79 7.28 -3.05
CA ILE A 70 -10.79 6.91 -1.63
C ILE A 70 -10.15 8.03 -0.78
N VAL A 71 -8.98 8.53 -1.18
CA VAL A 71 -8.30 9.63 -0.48
C VAL A 71 -9.17 10.89 -0.44
N GLY A 72 -9.87 11.20 -1.55
CA GLY A 72 -10.81 12.31 -1.63
C GLY A 72 -11.98 12.17 -0.64
N ILE A 73 -12.59 10.99 -0.56
CA ILE A 73 -13.69 10.69 0.38
C ILE A 73 -13.22 10.86 1.83
N VAL A 74 -12.06 10.29 2.19
CA VAL A 74 -11.50 10.38 3.55
C VAL A 74 -11.17 11.83 3.91
N SER A 75 -10.57 12.58 2.97
CA SER A 75 -10.24 13.99 3.17
C SER A 75 -11.49 14.85 3.38
N ALA A 76 -12.53 14.65 2.58
CA ALA A 76 -13.80 15.35 2.71
C ALA A 76 -14.49 15.04 4.05
N ALA A 77 -14.49 13.78 4.48
CA ALA A 77 -15.05 13.36 5.77
C ALA A 77 -14.30 14.02 6.96
N HIS A 78 -12.98 14.05 6.91
CA HIS A 78 -12.15 14.70 7.94
C HIS A 78 -12.41 16.20 8.03
N LEU A 79 -12.49 16.90 6.88
CA LEU A 79 -12.78 18.32 6.83
C LEU A 79 -14.19 18.63 7.39
N HIS A 80 -15.20 17.83 7.04
CA HIS A 80 -16.54 18.00 7.59
C HIS A 80 -16.56 17.82 9.12
N GLY A 81 -15.86 16.79 9.64
CA GLY A 81 -15.73 16.54 11.08
C GLY A 81 -15.00 17.64 11.85
N LYS A 82 -14.09 18.38 11.21
CA LYS A 82 -13.46 19.57 11.80
C LYS A 82 -14.40 20.77 11.87
N ASN A 83 -15.26 20.94 10.86
CA ASN A 83 -16.18 22.08 10.75
C ASN A 83 -17.48 21.89 11.57
N THR A 84 -17.70 20.71 12.13
CA THR A 84 -18.87 20.36 12.96
C THR A 84 -18.55 20.29 14.46
N LYS A 85 -17.32 20.63 14.86
CA LYS A 85 -16.90 20.84 16.25
C LYS A 85 -16.73 22.33 16.54
#